data_AF-A0A2D6PVH4-F1
#
_entry.id   AF-A0A2D6PVH4-F1
#
_cell.length_a   1.000
_cell.length_b   1.000
_cell.length_c   1.000
_cell.angle_alpha   90.00
_cell.angle_beta   90.00
_cell.angle_gamma   90.00
#
_symmetry.space_group_name_H-M   'P 1'
#
loop_
_entity.id
_entity.type
_entity.pdbx_description
1 polymer ?
#
loop_
_entity_poly.entity_id
_entity_poly.type
_entity_poly.pdbx_seq_one_letter_code
_entity_poly.pdbx_strand_id
1 'polypeptide(L)' 'KLLFCPDTLKLLGVHAIGDFAAEIVHIGQAVLSFGGGVDYFRDTVFNYPTMAEAYKVAALDGLNKI' A
#
# COMPACT_ATOMS: atom_id res chain seq x y z
N LYS A 1 0.36 6.53 -2.81
CA LYS A 1 -1.11 6.64 -2.57
C LYS A 1 -1.75 5.26 -2.74
N LEU A 2 -2.61 4.88 -1.79
CA LEU A 2 -3.46 3.68 -1.85
C LEU A 2 -4.92 4.09 -2.03
N LEU A 3 -5.64 3.40 -2.91
CA LEU A 3 -7.09 3.50 -3.05
C LEU A 3 -7.68 2.15 -2.64
N PHE A 4 -8.62 2.16 -1.71
CA PHE A 4 -9.27 0.96 -1.21
C PHE A 4 -10.73 1.26 -0.83
N CYS A 5 -11.57 0.23 -0.76
CA CYS A 5 -12.97 0.35 -0.35
C CYS A 5 -13.06 0.52 1.17
N PRO A 6 -13.75 1.54 1.70
CA PRO A 6 -13.82 1.77 3.15
C PRO A 6 -14.54 0.63 3.90
N ASP A 7 -15.57 0.03 3.30
CA ASP A 7 -16.37 -1.02 3.96
C ASP A 7 -15.65 -2.38 3.99
N THR A 8 -14.94 -2.72 2.92
CA THR A 8 -14.33 -4.06 2.75
C THR A 8 -12.82 -4.05 2.93
N LEU A 9 -12.20 -2.87 3.02
CA LEU A 9 -10.75 -2.64 3.04
C LEU A 9 -9.99 -3.19 1.81
N LYS A 10 -10.70 -3.71 0.80
CA LYS A 10 -10.12 -4.27 -0.42
C LYS A 10 -9.37 -3.19 -1.20
N LEU A 11 -8.14 -3.50 -1.61
CA LEU A 11 -7.32 -2.62 -2.42
C LEU A 11 -7.94 -2.52 -3.83
N LEU A 12 -8.08 -1.29 -4.33
CA LEU A 12 -8.66 -0.97 -5.64
C LEU A 12 -7.64 -0.31 -6.58
N GLY A 13 -6.57 0.26 -6.04
CA GLY A 13 -5.53 0.87 -6.85
C GLY A 13 -4.34 1.37 -6.05
N VAL A 14 -3.20 1.48 -6.74
CA VAL A 14 -1.93 1.90 -6.16
C VAL A 14 -1.26 2.90 -7.09
N HIS A 15 -0.77 4.00 -6.54
CA HIS A 15 0.02 4.99 -7.26
C HIS A 15 1.29 5.32 -6.48
N ALA A 16 2.43 5.29 -7.15
CA ALA A 16 3.72 5.72 -6.64
C ALA A 16 4.30 6.78 -7.59
N ILE A 17 4.81 7.88 -7.03
CA ILE A 17 5.47 8.96 -7.76
C ILE A 17 6.69 9.36 -6.95
N GLY A 18 7.84 9.50 -7.62
CA GLY A 18 9.13 9.83 -7.00
C GLY A 18 10.25 8.95 -7.54
N ASP A 19 11.46 9.18 -7.04
CA ASP A 19 12.62 8.35 -7.36
C ASP A 19 12.38 6.91 -6.91
N PHE A 20 12.83 5.96 -7.72
CA PHE A 20 12.67 4.53 -7.47
C PHE A 20 11.20 4.06 -7.32
N ALA A 21 10.21 4.80 -7.83
CA ALA A 21 8.80 4.39 -7.79
C ALA A 21 8.57 3.01 -8.44
N ALA A 22 9.29 2.69 -9.51
CA ALA A 22 9.26 1.39 -10.18
C ALA A 22 9.69 0.23 -9.25
N GLU A 23 10.61 0.50 -8.32
CA GLU A 23 11.14 -0.47 -7.36
C GLU A 23 10.15 -0.83 -6.25
N ILE A 24 9.06 -0.08 -6.08
CA ILE A 24 8.09 -0.34 -5.01
C ILE A 24 6.67 -0.57 -5.54
N VAL A 25 6.31 -0.01 -6.70
CA VAL A 25 4.94 -0.11 -7.25
C VAL A 25 4.49 -1.56 -7.45
N HIS A 26 5.43 -2.45 -7.77
CA HIS A 26 5.16 -3.87 -7.98
C HIS A 26 4.66 -4.58 -6.71
N ILE A 27 5.05 -4.13 -5.51
CA ILE A 27 4.54 -4.66 -4.24
C ILE A 27 3.03 -4.42 -4.17
N GLY A 28 2.59 -3.19 -4.45
CA GLY A 28 1.18 -2.87 -4.49
C GLY A 28 0.40 -3.59 -5.60
N GLN A 29 1.02 -3.76 -6.77
CA GLN A 29 0.43 -4.53 -7.88
C GLN A 29 0.25 -6.01 -7.51
N ALA A 30 1.18 -6.61 -6.77
CA ALA A 30 1.08 -7.99 -6.32
C ALA A 30 -0.11 -8.17 -5.35
N VAL A 31 -0.27 -7.28 -4.37
CA VAL A 31 -1.40 -7.31 -3.43
C VAL A 31 -2.73 -7.09 -4.15
N LEU A 32 -2.76 -6.15 -5.11
CA LEU A 32 -3.94 -5.88 -5.93
C LEU A 32 -4.34 -7.12 -6.76
N SER A 33 -3.36 -7.75 -7.41
CA SER A 33 -3.56 -8.95 -8.24
C SER A 33 -4.01 -10.15 -7.41
N PHE A 34 -3.53 -10.27 -6.18
CA PHE A 34 -3.98 -11.28 -5.22
C PHE A 34 -5.38 -10.99 -4.65
N GLY A 35 -5.92 -9.79 -4.87
CA GLY A 35 -7.20 -9.36 -4.30
C GLY A 35 -7.12 -9.03 -2.81
N GLY A 36 -5.93 -8.70 -2.31
CA GLY A 36 -5.70 -8.32 -0.91
C GLY A 36 -6.23 -6.94 -0.55
N GLY A 37 -6.18 -6.62 0.74
CA GLY A 37 -6.65 -5.35 1.30
C GLY A 37 -5.53 -4.41 1.76
N VAL A 38 -5.93 -3.24 2.24
CA VAL A 38 -5.00 -2.23 2.80
C VAL A 38 -4.33 -2.69 4.10
N ASP A 39 -4.98 -3.60 4.83
CA ASP A 39 -4.50 -4.28 6.04
C ASP A 39 -3.16 -4.99 5.81
N TYR A 40 -2.94 -5.58 4.62
CA TYR A 40 -1.66 -6.17 4.25
C TYR A 40 -0.49 -5.20 4.48
N PHE A 41 -0.62 -3.95 4.04
CA PHE A 41 0.45 -2.95 4.16
C PHE A 41 0.60 -2.41 5.59
N ARG A 42 -0.49 -2.39 6.37
CA ARG A 42 -0.45 -2.04 7.80
C ARG A 42 0.30 -3.10 8.61
N ASP A 43 0.06 -4.38 8.32
CA ASP A 43 0.52 -5.50 9.14
C ASP A 43 1.88 -6.06 8.69
N THR A 44 2.19 -5.98 7.39
CA THR A 44 3.47 -6.45 6.84
C THR A 44 4.65 -5.68 7.42
N VAL A 45 5.70 -6.40 7.81
CA VAL A 45 6.98 -5.79 8.19
C VAL A 45 7.77 -5.51 6.91
N PHE A 46 8.04 -4.23 6.65
CA PHE A 46 8.90 -3.81 5.54
C PHE A 46 10.35 -3.67 6.01
N ASN A 47 11.28 -3.91 5.10
CA ASN A 47 12.71 -3.66 5.35
C ASN A 47 12.96 -2.18 5.62
N TYR A 48 13.89 -1.89 6.54
CA TYR A 48 14.25 -0.53 6.94
C TYR A 48 15.78 -0.32 6.88
N PRO A 49 16.28 0.78 6.28
CA PRO A 49 15.54 1.85 5.59
C PRO A 49 15.25 1.52 4.11
N THR A 50 13.99 1.64 3.65
CA THR A 50 13.62 1.50 2.23
C THR A 50 12.39 2.34 1.86
N MET A 51 12.23 2.66 0.57
CA MET A 51 11.02 3.34 0.05
C MET A 51 9.73 2.52 0.22
N ALA A 52 9.83 1.20 0.43
CA ALA A 52 8.66 0.34 0.63
C ALA A 52 7.91 0.66 1.93
N GLU A 53 8.57 1.28 2.92
CA GLU A 53 7.93 1.77 4.15
C GLU A 53 6.81 2.78 3.87
N ALA A 54 6.88 3.52 2.75
CA ALA A 54 5.83 4.44 2.34
C ALA A 54 4.46 3.77 2.20
N TYR A 55 4.40 2.46 1.91
CA TYR A 55 3.15 1.71 1.91
C TYR A 55 2.51 1.62 3.29
N LYS A 56 3.30 1.38 4.33
CA LYS A 56 2.79 1.32 5.70
C LYS A 56 2.25 2.69 6.13
N VAL A 57 3.00 3.76 5.85
CA VAL A 57 2.55 5.13 6.14
C VAL A 57 1.26 5.45 5.39
N ALA A 58 1.18 5.13 4.09
CA ALA A 58 -0.03 5.38 3.28
C ALA A 58 -1.24 4.56 3.74
N ALA A 59 -1.04 3.34 4.21
CA ALA A 59 -2.11 2.49 4.75
C ALA A 59 -2.64 3.05 6.08
N LEU A 60 -1.76 3.43 6.99
CA LEU A 60 -2.13 4.05 8.26
C LEU A 60 -2.87 5.39 8.04
N ASP A 61 -2.37 6.25 7.15
CA ASP A 61 -3.03 7.51 6.79
C ASP A 61 -4.43 7.28 6.20
N GLY A 62 -4.58 6.29 5.32
CA GLY A 62 -5.87 5.94 4.73
C GLY A 62 -6.86 5.40 5.76
N LEU A 63 -6.41 4.50 6.65
CA LEU A 63 -7.25 3.90 7.70
C LEU A 63 -7.71 4.93 8.74
N ASN A 64 -6.90 5.94 9.04
CA ASN A 64 -7.25 7.03 9.96
C ASN A 64 -8.33 7.99 9.41
N LYS A 65 -8.73 7.84 8.14
CA LYS A 65 -9.72 8.71 7.45
C LYS A 65 -11.06 8.04 7.20
N ILE A 66 -11.20 6.79 7.63
CA ILE A 66 -12.47 6.05 7.63
C ILE A 66 -13.19 6.37 8.94
#